data_AF-C9ZA11-F1
#
_entry.id   AF-C9ZA11-F1
#
_cell.length_a   1.000
_cell.length_b   1.000
_cell.length_c   1.000
_cell.angle_alpha   90.00
_cell.angle_beta   90.00
_cell.angle_gamma   90.00
#
_symmetry.space_group_name_H-M   'P 1'
#
loop_
_entity.id
_entity.type
_entity.pdbx_description
1 polymer ?
#
loop_
_entity_poly.entity_id
_entity_poly.type
_entity_poly.pdbx_seq_one_letter_code
_entity_poly.pdbx_strand_id
1 'polypeptide(L)' 'MPAAMIAADLDAWTRLLLLHDEPELAAAEPETIRMKLYHLPARLTAHARRRTLHLDRSWPWAAAFTIDWQRATQLPALT' A
#
# COMPACT_ATOMS: atom_id res chain seq x y z
N MET A 1 -20.31 -12.40 -0.46
CA MET A 1 -20.13 -11.40 -1.54
C MET A 1 -20.02 -9.92 -1.10
N PRO A 2 -19.89 -9.52 0.20
CA PRO A 2 -19.52 -8.13 0.52
C PRO A 2 -17.99 -7.90 0.58
N ALA A 3 -17.23 -8.89 1.03
CA ALA A 3 -15.77 -8.76 1.19
C ALA A 3 -15.01 -8.48 -0.12
N ALA A 4 -15.44 -9.10 -1.23
CA ALA A 4 -14.81 -8.88 -2.54
C ALA A 4 -15.04 -7.46 -3.07
N MET A 5 -16.22 -6.89 -2.81
CA MET A 5 -16.56 -5.53 -3.22
C MET A 5 -15.77 -4.50 -2.42
N ILE A 6 -15.70 -4.69 -1.10
CA ILE A 6 -14.86 -3.83 -0.23
C ILE A 6 -13.39 -3.90 -0.66
N ALA A 7 -12.87 -5.08 -0.99
CA ALA A 7 -11.49 -5.20 -1.47
C ALA A 7 -11.26 -4.45 -2.79
N ALA A 8 -12.21 -4.51 -3.73
CA ALA A 8 -12.14 -3.79 -4.99
C ALA A 8 -12.21 -2.26 -4.78
N ASP A 9 -13.07 -1.80 -3.87
CA ASP A 9 -13.16 -0.38 -3.51
C ASP A 9 -11.85 0.10 -2.87
N LEU A 10 -11.32 -0.63 -1.89
CA LEU A 10 -10.06 -0.29 -1.22
C LEU A 10 -8.89 -0.24 -2.21
N ASP A 11 -8.84 -1.18 -3.15
CA ASP A 11 -7.83 -1.20 -4.22
C ASP A 11 -7.92 0.05 -5.11
N ALA A 12 -9.13 0.36 -5.59
CA ALA A 12 -9.38 1.52 -6.44
C ALA A 12 -9.01 2.84 -5.74
N TRP A 13 -9.44 3.03 -4.49
CA TRP A 13 -9.13 4.23 -3.72
C TRP A 13 -7.64 4.33 -3.36
N THR A 14 -6.98 3.20 -3.07
CA THR A 14 -5.53 3.17 -2.83
C THR A 14 -4.77 3.67 -4.06
N ARG A 15 -5.11 3.15 -5.24
CA ARG A 15 -4.47 3.56 -6.51
C ARG A 15 -4.71 5.03 -6.83
N LEU A 16 -5.95 5.49 -6.66
CA LEU A 16 -6.34 6.87 -6.94
C LEU A 16 -5.69 7.89 -6.00
N LEU A 17 -5.72 7.63 -4.69
CA LEU A 17 -5.31 8.63 -3.70
C LEU A 17 -3.82 8.56 -3.37
N LEU A 18 -3.23 7.36 -3.34
CA LEU A 18 -1.91 7.16 -2.74
C LEU A 18 -0.82 6.93 -3.79
N LEU A 19 -1.14 6.24 -4.90
CA LEU A 19 -0.19 5.79 -5.91
C LEU A 19 -0.20 6.63 -7.20
N HIS A 20 -0.88 7.76 -7.23
CA HIS A 20 -1.08 8.58 -8.44
C HIS A 20 0.22 9.05 -9.13
N ASP A 21 1.34 9.11 -8.40
CA ASP A 21 2.66 9.48 -8.95
C ASP A 21 3.51 8.28 -9.40
N GLU A 22 2.97 7.06 -9.30
CA GLU A 22 3.60 5.80 -9.70
C GLU A 22 2.79 5.16 -10.83
N PRO A 23 3.02 5.55 -12.10
CA PRO A 23 2.15 5.18 -13.22
C PRO A 23 1.96 3.67 -13.39
N GLU A 24 3.02 2.88 -13.13
CA GLU A 24 2.97 1.43 -13.20
C GLU A 24 2.01 0.82 -12.16
N LEU A 25 1.98 1.37 -10.94
CA LEU A 25 1.14 0.88 -9.85
C LEU A 25 -0.27 1.47 -9.91
N ALA A 26 -0.43 2.72 -10.33
CA ALA A 26 -1.73 3.36 -10.50
C ALA A 26 -2.58 2.68 -11.58
N ALA A 27 -1.94 2.29 -12.69
CA ALA A 27 -2.59 1.61 -13.82
C ALA A 27 -2.61 0.08 -13.69
N ALA A 28 -2.04 -0.49 -12.62
CA ALA A 28 -1.97 -1.93 -12.43
C ALA A 28 -3.37 -2.55 -12.29
N GLU A 29 -3.56 -3.70 -12.94
CA GLU A 29 -4.70 -4.58 -12.67
C GLU A 29 -4.67 -5.10 -11.22
N PRO A 30 -5.82 -5.39 -10.58
CA PRO A 30 -5.89 -5.83 -9.19
C PRO A 30 -4.98 -7.02 -8.84
N GLU A 31 -4.82 -7.97 -9.77
CA GLU A 31 -3.91 -9.10 -9.57
C GLU A 31 -2.43 -8.67 -9.55
N THR A 32 -2.08 -7.70 -10.41
CA THR A 32 -0.71 -7.18 -10.51
C THR A 32 -0.33 -6.40 -9.25
N ILE A 33 -1.18 -5.48 -8.80
CA ILE A 33 -0.93 -4.72 -7.56
C ILE A 33 -0.93 -5.63 -6.33
N ARG A 34 -1.77 -6.67 -6.30
CA ARG A 34 -1.72 -7.69 -5.25
C ARG A 34 -0.33 -8.30 -5.15
N MET A 35 0.27 -8.67 -6.28
CA MET A 35 1.59 -9.29 -6.28
C MET A 35 2.74 -8.32 -6.03
N LYS A 36 2.65 -7.11 -6.59
CA LYS A 36 3.73 -6.12 -6.49
C LYS A 36 3.77 -5.42 -5.14
N LEU A 37 2.60 -5.05 -4.61
CA LEU A 37 2.45 -4.16 -3.45
C LEU A 37 1.88 -4.88 -2.22
N TYR A 38 0.76 -5.60 -2.36
CA TYR A 38 0.09 -6.23 -1.21
C TYR A 38 0.79 -7.50 -0.73
N HIS A 39 1.54 -8.19 -1.60
CA HIS A 39 2.47 -9.24 -1.23
C HIS A 39 3.84 -8.65 -0.93
N LEU A 40 3.90 -7.90 0.16
CA LEU A 40 5.07 -7.12 0.53
C LEU A 40 6.24 -8.03 1.00
N PRO A 41 7.43 -7.97 0.37
CA PRO A 41 8.63 -8.60 0.91
C PRO A 41 9.18 -7.78 2.08
N ALA A 42 8.59 -7.96 3.26
CA ALA A 42 8.99 -7.24 4.47
C ALA A 42 8.90 -8.11 5.73
N ARG A 43 9.62 -7.67 6.76
CA ARG A 43 9.54 -8.24 8.11
C ARG A 43 8.89 -7.24 9.04
N LEU A 44 7.82 -7.64 9.72
CA LEU A 44 7.21 -6.85 10.79
C LEU A 44 7.82 -7.26 12.14
N THR A 45 8.42 -6.31 12.84
CA THR A 45 8.97 -6.51 14.19
C THR A 45 8.18 -5.67 15.20
N ALA A 46 7.99 -6.20 16.41
CA ALA A 46 7.35 -5.50 17.51
C ALA A 46 8.32 -5.38 18.70
N HIS A 47 8.53 -4.16 19.20
CA HIS A 47 9.37 -3.88 20.35
C HIS A 47 8.82 -2.68 21.13
N ALA A 48 8.73 -2.78 22.46
CA ALA A 48 8.29 -1.70 23.35
C ALA A 48 7.04 -0.94 22.85
N ARG A 49 5.97 -1.67 22.48
CA ARG A 49 4.70 -1.15 21.92
C ARG A 49 4.82 -0.45 20.55
N ARG A 50 6.01 -0.42 19.94
CA ARG A 50 6.23 0.07 18.58
C ARG A 50 6.30 -1.10 17.59
N ARG A 51 5.67 -0.93 16.44
CA ARG A 51 5.80 -1.83 15.30
C ARG A 51 6.70 -1.18 14.25
N THR A 52 7.68 -1.93 13.75
CA THR A 52 8.58 -1.49 12.68
C THR A 52 8.50 -2.50 11.54
N LEU A 53 8.15 -1.99 10.36
CA LEU A 53 8.12 -2.74 9.12
C LEU A 53 9.45 -2.54 8.39
N HIS A 54 10.20 -3.62 8.20
CA HIS A 54 11.49 -3.62 7.51
C HIS A 54 11.25 -4.07 6.07
N LEU A 55 11.32 -3.14 5.13
CA LEU A 55 11.20 -3.43 3.70
C LEU A 55 12.51 -4.03 3.17
N ASP A 56 12.40 -4.96 2.22
CA ASP A 56 13.56 -5.41 1.46
C ASP A 56 14.16 -4.24 0.67
N ARG A 57 15.49 -4.07 0.74
CA ARG A 57 16.22 -2.99 0.06
C ARG A 57 16.24 -3.14 -1.45
N SER A 58 16.12 -4.37 -1.96
CA SER A 58 16.14 -4.69 -3.38
C SER A 58 14.75 -4.63 -4.03
N TRP A 59 13.70 -4.45 -3.23
CA TRP A 59 12.33 -4.41 -3.73
C TRP A 59 12.07 -3.11 -4.51
N PRO A 60 11.74 -3.19 -5.82
CA PRO A 60 11.66 -2.00 -6.68
C PRO A 60 10.66 -0.96 -6.21
N TRP A 61 9.57 -1.38 -5.57
CA TRP A 61 8.47 -0.51 -5.15
C TRP A 61 8.57 -0.07 -3.68
N ALA A 62 9.72 -0.25 -3.02
CA ALA A 62 9.91 0.14 -1.61
C ALA A 62 9.72 1.64 -1.37
N ALA A 63 10.19 2.48 -2.29
CA ALA A 63 10.02 3.93 -2.22
C ALA A 63 8.55 4.33 -2.43
N ALA A 64 7.92 3.80 -3.48
CA ALA A 64 6.49 3.97 -3.76
C ALA A 64 5.63 3.62 -2.53
N PHE A 65 5.86 2.46 -1.93
CA PHE A 65 5.16 2.03 -0.72
C PHE A 65 5.39 2.97 0.47
N THR A 66 6.63 3.40 0.68
CA THR A 66 6.91 4.30 1.82
C THR A 66 6.19 5.63 1.67
N ILE A 67 6.12 6.16 0.45
CA ILE A 67 5.42 7.41 0.12
C ILE A 67 3.90 7.21 0.23
N ASP A 68 3.36 6.11 -0.31
CA ASP A 68 1.93 5.78 -0.22
C ASP A 68 1.47 5.68 1.25
N TRP A 69 2.31 5.09 2.10
CA TRP A 69 2.02 4.89 3.51
C TRP A 69 1.99 6.22 4.25
N GLN A 70 2.96 7.10 3.97
CA GLN A 70 2.99 8.45 4.52
C GLN A 70 1.72 9.22 4.15
N ARG A 71 1.32 9.19 2.87
CA ARG A 71 0.08 9.81 2.39
C ARG A 71 -1.15 9.25 3.10
N ALA A 72 -1.25 7.92 3.22
CA ALA A 72 -2.35 7.26 3.89
C ALA A 72 -2.49 7.74 5.35
N THR A 73 -1.37 7.85 6.07
CA THR A 73 -1.37 8.32 7.47
C THR A 73 -1.65 9.82 7.63
N GLN A 74 -1.60 10.58 6.54
CA GLN A 74 -1.89 12.01 6.50
C GLN A 74 -3.27 12.33 5.94
N LEU A 75 -4.06 11.33 5.55
CA LEU A 75 -5.43 11.55 5.09
C LEU A 75 -6.24 12.28 6.16
N PRO A 76 -7.03 13.31 5.79
CA PRO A 76 -7.80 14.07 6.74
C PRO A 76 -8.88 13.19 7.39
N ALA A 77 -9.08 13.37 8.70
CA ALA A 77 -10.24 12.80 9.37
C ALA A 77 -11.51 13.50 8.85
N LEU A 78 -12.53 12.71 8.54
CA LEU A 78 -13.87 13.27 8.34
C LEU A 78 -14.29 13.93 9.65
N THR A 79 -14.55 15.24 9.59
CA THR A 79 -14.96 16.07 10.73
C THR A 79 -16.48 16.18 10.78
#